data_AF-A0A441U100-F1
#
_entry.id   AF-A0A441U100-F1
#
_cell.length_a   1.000
_cell.length_b   1.000
_cell.length_c   1.000
_cell.angle_alpha   90.00
_cell.angle_beta   90.00
_cell.angle_gamma   90.00
#
_symmetry.space_group_name_H-M   'P 1'
#
loop_
_entity.id
_entity.type
_entity.pdbx_description
1 polymer ?
#
loop_
_entity_poly.entity_id
_entity_poly.type
_entity_poly.pdbx_seq_one_letter_code
_entity_poly.pdbx_strand_id
1 'polypeptide(L)'
;MTLIEATATLGARLELLKRDYDIATTDGAEDWQIRMAAFQSVSAVVDFMSAVPGMAHLDFGLIRIMEAISSVEKGTTPSWLLNGSAGRPGVSDRVAVVRARYGAVMAYLMQVADDYRDRKKAAQYVWRKIPSRVQIELAGARGTWRSVAGWRDEFIGATDAATELKAGYLATLDILSEKMAGLPEDRASKMIGMLAKQISPT
;
A
#
# COMPACT_ATOMS: atom_id res chain seq x y z
N MET A 1 -1.03 -35.57 0.38
CA MET A 1 0.05 -34.95 1.16
C MET A 1 -0.58 -34.20 2.32
N THR A 2 -0.08 -34.40 3.54
CA THR A 2 -0.56 -33.68 4.74
C THR A 2 0.09 -32.29 4.84
N LEU A 3 -0.47 -31.37 5.62
CA LEU A 3 0.10 -30.04 5.83
C LEU A 3 1.53 -30.11 6.42
N ILE A 4 1.78 -31.07 7.31
CA ILE A 4 3.08 -31.29 7.95
C ILE A 4 4.11 -31.73 6.90
N GLU A 5 3.77 -32.69 6.04
CA GLU A 5 4.63 -33.15 4.94
C GLU A 5 4.93 -32.03 3.94
N ALA A 6 3.91 -31.25 3.58
CA ALA A 6 4.04 -30.12 2.68
C ALA A 6 4.99 -29.04 3.25
N THR A 7 4.85 -28.73 4.54
CA THR A 7 5.66 -27.70 5.21
C THR A 7 7.12 -28.15 5.35
N ALA A 8 7.35 -29.42 5.70
CA ALA A 8 8.68 -30.01 5.75
C ALA A 8 9.36 -30.01 4.36
N THR A 9 8.60 -30.32 3.31
CA THR A 9 9.09 -30.32 1.92
C THR A 9 9.48 -28.91 1.47
N LEU A 10 8.65 -27.91 1.77
CA LEU A 10 8.97 -26.50 1.49
C LEU A 10 10.23 -26.05 2.24
N GLY A 11 10.34 -26.37 3.53
CA GLY A 11 11.51 -26.02 4.34
C GLY A 11 12.80 -26.61 3.78
N ALA A 12 12.79 -27.89 3.43
CA ALA A 12 13.94 -28.55 2.81
C ALA A 12 14.31 -27.93 1.46
N ARG A 13 13.31 -27.53 0.66
CA ARG A 13 13.54 -26.89 -0.64
C ARG A 13 14.19 -25.51 -0.49
N LEU A 14 13.74 -24.70 0.46
CA LEU A 14 14.31 -23.37 0.71
C LEU A 14 15.75 -23.45 1.24
N GLU A 15 16.05 -24.40 2.12
CA GLU A 15 17.41 -24.63 2.61
C GLU A 15 18.37 -25.03 1.49
N LEU A 16 17.93 -25.90 0.56
CA LEU A 16 18.72 -26.26 -0.61
C LEU A 16 18.97 -25.06 -1.53
N LEU A 17 17.94 -24.27 -1.82
CA LEU A 17 18.07 -23.06 -2.64
C LEU A 17 19.06 -22.05 -2.03
N LYS A 18 18.97 -21.84 -0.72
CA LYS A 18 19.91 -20.98 0.01
C LYS A 18 21.34 -21.51 -0.07
N ARG A 19 21.53 -22.80 0.16
CA ARG A 19 22.86 -23.43 0.06
C ARG A 19 23.46 -23.26 -1.33
N ASP A 20 22.68 -23.54 -2.36
CA ASP A 20 23.14 -23.44 -3.76
C ASP A 20 23.47 -21.99 -4.13
N TYR A 21 22.69 -21.02 -3.62
CA TYR A 21 23.00 -19.61 -3.74
C TYR A 21 24.32 -19.23 -3.04
N ASP A 22 24.49 -19.60 -1.77
CA ASP A 22 25.69 -19.30 -0.99
C ASP A 22 26.97 -19.89 -1.63
N ILE A 23 26.86 -21.09 -2.22
CA ILE A 23 27.94 -21.72 -3.01
C ILE A 23 28.21 -20.94 -4.30
N ALA A 24 27.18 -20.45 -4.98
CA ALA A 24 27.33 -19.70 -6.23
C ALA A 24 27.88 -18.27 -6.03
N THR A 25 27.82 -17.73 -4.81
CA THR A 25 28.16 -16.33 -4.51
C THR A 25 29.28 -16.18 -3.48
N THR A 26 30.19 -17.15 -3.39
CA THR A 26 31.24 -17.18 -2.36
C THR A 26 32.19 -15.97 -2.41
N ASP A 27 32.32 -15.31 -3.56
CA ASP A 27 33.12 -14.08 -3.75
C ASP A 27 32.25 -12.81 -3.93
N GLY A 28 30.99 -12.87 -3.50
CA GLY A 28 29.99 -11.83 -3.72
C GLY A 28 28.96 -12.22 -4.77
N ALA A 29 27.76 -11.67 -4.65
CA ALA A 29 26.65 -11.97 -5.55
C ALA A 29 26.51 -10.89 -6.61
N GLU A 30 26.42 -11.31 -7.88
CA GLU A 30 25.97 -10.45 -8.96
C GLU A 30 24.44 -10.27 -8.91
N ASP A 31 23.95 -9.14 -9.42
CA ASP A 31 22.52 -8.77 -9.43
C ASP A 31 21.60 -9.86 -10.00
N TRP A 32 22.04 -10.57 -11.05
CA TRP A 32 21.25 -11.62 -11.68
C TRP A 32 21.13 -12.87 -10.79
N GLN A 33 22.15 -13.18 -9.99
CA GLN A 33 22.14 -14.31 -9.06
C GLN A 33 21.14 -14.06 -7.94
N ILE A 34 21.11 -12.82 -7.42
CA ILE A 34 20.14 -12.39 -6.40
C ILE A 34 18.71 -12.49 -6.94
N ARG A 35 18.47 -12.03 -8.18
CA ARG A 35 17.16 -12.08 -8.84
C ARG A 35 16.68 -13.52 -9.05
N MET A 36 17.56 -14.39 -9.52
CA MET A 36 17.26 -15.80 -9.75
C MET A 36 16.93 -16.53 -8.43
N ALA A 37 17.70 -16.28 -7.36
CA ALA A 37 17.42 -16.85 -6.05
C ALA A 37 16.07 -16.39 -5.49
N ALA A 38 15.74 -15.10 -5.67
CA ALA A 38 14.43 -14.57 -5.30
C ALA A 38 13.31 -15.24 -6.10
N PHE A 39 13.47 -15.39 -7.43
CA PHE A 39 12.49 -16.05 -8.29
C PHE A 39 12.21 -17.49 -7.83
N GLN A 40 13.26 -18.28 -7.62
CA GLN A 40 13.13 -19.68 -7.23
C GLN A 40 12.52 -19.84 -5.83
N SER A 41 12.81 -18.93 -4.91
CA SER A 41 12.21 -18.92 -3.57
C SER A 41 10.71 -18.64 -3.62
N VAL A 42 10.26 -17.66 -4.43
CA VAL A 42 8.83 -17.37 -4.59
C VAL A 42 8.11 -18.52 -5.30
N SER A 43 8.73 -19.11 -6.34
CA SER A 43 8.17 -20.29 -7.02
C SER A 43 7.93 -21.45 -6.06
N ALA A 44 8.87 -21.73 -5.16
CA ALA A 44 8.72 -22.80 -4.17
C ALA A 44 7.52 -22.57 -3.23
N VAL A 45 7.22 -21.31 -2.89
CA VAL A 45 6.06 -20.94 -2.06
C VAL A 45 4.75 -21.12 -2.85
N VAL A 46 4.71 -20.72 -4.13
CA VAL A 46 3.54 -20.93 -4.99
C VAL A 46 3.23 -22.43 -5.17
N ASP A 47 4.27 -23.24 -5.40
CA ASP A 47 4.14 -24.69 -5.51
C ASP A 47 3.57 -25.30 -4.22
N PHE A 48 4.06 -24.85 -3.06
CA PHE A 48 3.53 -25.27 -1.76
C PHE A 48 2.05 -24.90 -1.60
N MET A 49 1.67 -23.66 -1.92
CA MET A 49 0.29 -23.18 -1.79
C MET A 49 -0.67 -23.91 -2.73
N SER A 50 -0.18 -24.30 -3.91
CA SER A 50 -0.93 -25.12 -4.88
C SER A 50 -1.13 -26.56 -4.41
N ALA A 51 -0.18 -27.09 -3.63
CA ALA A 51 -0.21 -28.46 -3.14
C ALA A 51 -1.02 -28.66 -1.85
N VAL A 52 -1.39 -27.58 -1.15
CA VAL A 52 -2.19 -27.63 0.09
C VAL A 52 -3.68 -27.34 -0.20
N PRO A 53 -4.61 -28.25 0.14
CA PRO A 53 -6.04 -28.03 -0.04
C PRO A 53 -6.53 -26.76 0.68
N GLY A 54 -7.27 -25.91 -0.03
CA GLY A 54 -7.82 -24.65 0.50
C GLY A 54 -6.88 -23.43 0.41
N MET A 55 -5.64 -23.59 -0.07
CA MET A 55 -4.68 -22.49 -0.23
C MET A 55 -4.50 -22.03 -1.69
N ALA A 56 -5.08 -22.74 -2.67
CA ALA A 56 -4.94 -22.47 -4.10
C ALA A 56 -5.51 -21.12 -4.59
N HIS A 57 -6.17 -20.34 -3.72
CA HIS A 57 -6.66 -18.99 -4.04
C HIS A 57 -5.87 -17.89 -3.33
N LEU A 58 -4.80 -18.23 -2.61
CA LEU A 58 -3.97 -17.27 -1.87
C LEU A 58 -2.70 -16.89 -2.64
N ASP A 59 -2.43 -17.56 -3.77
CA ASP A 59 -1.24 -17.41 -4.62
C ASP A 59 -1.31 -16.21 -5.60
N PHE A 60 -2.49 -15.64 -5.85
CA PHE A 60 -2.69 -14.53 -6.79
C PHE A 60 -1.74 -13.34 -6.59
N GLY A 61 -1.35 -13.06 -5.33
CA GLY A 61 -0.37 -12.01 -5.02
C GLY A 61 1.07 -12.41 -5.35
N LEU A 62 1.43 -13.68 -5.20
CA LEU A 62 2.76 -14.20 -5.45
C LEU A 62 3.04 -14.42 -6.94
N ILE A 63 2.03 -14.80 -7.73
CA ILE A 63 2.14 -14.92 -9.19
C ILE A 63 2.58 -13.58 -9.80
N ARG A 64 1.98 -12.45 -9.36
CA ARG A 64 2.41 -11.12 -9.80
C ARG A 64 3.85 -10.81 -9.41
N ILE A 65 4.29 -11.24 -8.23
CA ILE A 65 5.69 -11.06 -7.79
C ILE A 65 6.63 -11.90 -8.68
N MET A 66 6.28 -13.15 -9.02
CA MET A 66 7.07 -13.97 -9.96
C MET A 66 7.17 -13.33 -11.35
N GLU A 67 6.06 -12.81 -11.87
CA GLU A 67 6.03 -12.08 -13.14
C GLU A 67 6.93 -10.84 -13.10
N ALA A 68 6.95 -10.13 -11.98
CA ALA A 68 7.82 -8.98 -11.79
C ALA A 68 9.30 -9.34 -11.75
N ILE A 69 9.67 -10.37 -10.99
CA ILE A 69 11.06 -10.82 -10.91
C ILE A 69 11.52 -11.29 -12.30
N SER A 70 10.71 -12.10 -13.00
CA SER A 70 11.02 -12.58 -14.36
C SER A 70 11.14 -11.44 -15.38
N SER A 71 10.29 -10.42 -15.29
CA SER A 71 10.40 -9.25 -16.15
C SER A 71 11.73 -8.53 -15.91
N VAL A 72 12.10 -8.33 -14.64
CA VAL A 72 13.34 -7.63 -14.23
C VAL A 72 14.59 -8.41 -14.65
N GLU A 73 14.56 -9.75 -14.65
CA GLU A 73 15.61 -10.59 -15.22
C GLU A 73 15.77 -10.38 -16.73
N LYS A 74 14.66 -10.18 -17.46
CA LYS A 74 14.63 -9.94 -18.91
C LYS A 74 14.95 -8.48 -19.28
N GLY A 75 15.36 -7.66 -18.32
CA GLY A 75 15.68 -6.24 -18.54
C GLY A 75 14.45 -5.35 -18.73
N THR A 76 13.26 -5.84 -18.34
CA THR A 76 11.99 -5.10 -18.45
C THR A 76 11.35 -4.94 -17.08
N THR A 77 10.99 -3.75 -16.66
CA THR A 77 10.37 -3.58 -15.35
C THR A 77 8.85 -3.44 -15.53
N PRO A 78 8.00 -4.26 -14.89
CA PRO A 78 6.56 -4.20 -15.09
C PRO A 78 6.04 -2.81 -14.75
N SER A 79 5.07 -2.35 -15.52
CA SER A 79 4.52 -1.02 -15.37
C SER A 79 3.97 -0.78 -13.96
N TRP A 80 3.41 -1.75 -13.24
CA TRP A 80 2.97 -1.56 -11.85
C TRP A 80 4.12 -1.52 -10.82
N LEU A 81 5.30 -2.06 -11.15
CA LEU A 81 6.52 -1.91 -10.35
C LEU A 81 7.15 -0.52 -10.59
N LEU A 82 7.01 0.01 -11.81
CA LEU A 82 7.46 1.35 -12.22
C LEU A 82 6.45 2.47 -11.88
N ASN A 83 5.16 2.16 -11.92
CA ASN A 83 4.02 3.06 -11.75
C ASN A 83 3.37 2.92 -10.36
N GLY A 84 3.75 1.90 -9.58
CA GLY A 84 3.70 2.01 -8.13
C GLY A 84 4.64 3.16 -7.77
N SER A 85 4.11 4.24 -7.20
CA SER A 85 4.89 5.43 -6.89
C SER A 85 6.22 5.04 -6.23
N ALA A 86 7.33 5.34 -6.92
CA ALA A 86 8.66 4.89 -6.55
C ALA A 86 8.91 5.02 -5.03
N GLY A 87 9.18 3.90 -4.37
CA GLY A 87 9.81 3.88 -3.05
C GLY A 87 8.91 3.84 -1.81
N ARG A 88 7.64 3.41 -1.89
CA ARG A 88 6.84 3.18 -0.66
C ARG A 88 6.48 1.71 -0.49
N PRO A 89 6.83 1.08 0.64
CA PRO A 89 6.30 -0.23 1.01
C PRO A 89 4.78 -0.23 0.90
N GLY A 90 4.20 -1.35 0.48
CA GLY A 90 2.76 -1.55 0.53
C GLY A 90 2.26 -1.22 1.94
N VAL A 91 1.30 -0.32 2.03
CA VAL A 91 0.66 0.00 3.31
C VAL A 91 -0.47 -0.98 3.56
N SER A 92 -0.75 -1.27 4.83
CA SER A 92 -1.91 -2.08 5.19
C SER A 92 -3.20 -1.47 4.64
N ASP A 93 -4.17 -2.30 4.29
CA ASP A 93 -5.47 -1.85 3.77
C ASP A 93 -6.13 -0.82 4.70
N ARG A 94 -5.98 -1.00 6.01
CA ARG A 94 -6.42 -0.04 7.02
C ARG A 94 -5.80 1.35 6.82
N VAL A 95 -4.49 1.44 6.59
CA VAL A 95 -3.80 2.71 6.34
C VAL A 95 -4.22 3.29 4.99
N ALA A 96 -4.40 2.46 3.96
CA ALA A 96 -4.90 2.91 2.66
C ALA A 96 -6.31 3.51 2.76
N VAL A 97 -7.23 2.87 3.49
CA VAL A 97 -8.59 3.38 3.73
C VAL A 97 -8.54 4.74 4.42
N VAL A 98 -7.71 4.89 5.45
CA VAL A 98 -7.63 6.18 6.16
C VAL A 98 -6.96 7.26 5.30
N ARG A 99 -5.94 6.93 4.48
CA ARG A 99 -5.35 7.85 3.49
C ARG A 99 -6.41 8.34 2.49
N ALA A 100 -7.25 7.45 1.97
CA ALA A 100 -8.34 7.80 1.08
C ALA A 100 -9.32 8.79 1.74
N ARG A 101 -9.68 8.54 3.01
CA ARG A 101 -10.54 9.45 3.79
C ARG A 101 -9.90 10.83 4.01
N TYR A 102 -8.60 10.91 4.25
CA TYR A 102 -7.89 12.21 4.28
C TYR A 102 -7.86 12.89 2.91
N GLY A 103 -7.74 12.12 1.83
CA GLY A 103 -7.90 12.63 0.46
C GLY A 103 -9.30 13.20 0.21
N ALA A 104 -10.35 12.60 0.77
CA ALA A 104 -11.73 13.10 0.70
C ALA A 104 -11.89 14.43 1.44
N VAL A 105 -11.30 14.58 2.64
CA VAL A 105 -11.31 15.86 3.38
C VAL A 105 -10.68 16.98 2.55
N MET A 106 -9.55 16.69 1.89
CA MET A 106 -8.89 17.64 1.00
C MET A 106 -9.78 18.02 -0.20
N ALA A 107 -10.42 17.03 -0.85
CA ALA A 107 -11.31 17.28 -1.97
C ALA A 107 -12.52 18.13 -1.57
N TYR A 108 -13.11 17.86 -0.41
CA TYR A 108 -14.19 18.65 0.16
C TYR A 108 -13.77 20.11 0.35
N LEU A 109 -12.63 20.38 1.00
CA LEU A 109 -12.12 21.74 1.20
C LEU A 109 -11.93 22.48 -0.13
N MET A 110 -11.37 21.81 -1.14
CA MET A 110 -11.19 22.39 -2.46
C MET A 110 -12.51 22.73 -3.17
N GLN A 111 -13.59 22.01 -2.85
CA GLN A 111 -14.90 22.18 -3.48
C GLN A 111 -15.73 23.29 -2.83
N VAL A 112 -15.70 23.39 -1.50
CA VAL A 112 -16.69 24.22 -0.76
C VAL A 112 -16.09 25.40 0.01
N ALA A 113 -14.76 25.49 0.14
CA ALA A 113 -14.10 26.56 0.87
C ALA A 113 -13.19 27.36 -0.07
N ASP A 114 -13.59 28.60 -0.36
CA ASP A 114 -12.90 29.44 -1.35
C ASP A 114 -11.41 29.64 -1.03
N ASP A 115 -11.06 29.76 0.25
CA ASP A 115 -9.67 29.90 0.71
C ASP A 115 -8.79 28.68 0.43
N TYR A 116 -9.39 27.50 0.22
CA TYR A 116 -8.71 26.21 -0.02
C TYR A 116 -9.01 25.62 -1.40
N ARG A 117 -9.58 26.40 -2.33
CA ARG A 117 -9.75 25.94 -3.73
C ARG A 117 -8.41 25.52 -4.36
N ASP A 118 -7.31 26.14 -3.92
CA ASP A 118 -5.96 25.75 -4.29
C ASP A 118 -5.53 24.41 -3.66
N ARG A 119 -5.07 23.49 -4.52
CA ARG A 119 -4.61 22.13 -4.15
C ARG A 119 -3.54 22.16 -3.05
N LYS A 120 -2.57 23.07 -3.14
CA LYS A 120 -1.47 23.15 -2.18
C LYS A 120 -1.97 23.64 -0.82
N LYS A 121 -2.81 24.68 -0.78
CA LYS A 121 -3.41 25.19 0.47
C LYS A 121 -4.27 24.13 1.17
N ALA A 122 -5.13 23.43 0.44
CA ALA A 122 -5.97 22.37 1.02
C ALA A 122 -5.12 21.22 1.60
N ALA A 123 -4.11 20.75 0.86
CA ALA A 123 -3.23 19.68 1.34
C ALA A 123 -2.41 20.12 2.57
N GLN A 124 -1.94 21.37 2.61
CA GLN A 124 -1.25 21.93 3.77
C GLN A 124 -2.17 22.04 4.99
N TYR A 125 -3.42 22.46 4.80
CA TYR A 125 -4.41 22.52 5.88
C TYR A 125 -4.62 21.16 6.52
N VAL A 126 -4.93 20.15 5.68
CA VAL A 126 -5.18 18.79 6.16
C VAL A 126 -3.95 18.25 6.88
N TRP A 127 -2.76 18.35 6.27
CA TRP A 127 -1.52 17.88 6.88
C TRP A 127 -1.25 18.48 8.26
N ARG A 128 -1.37 19.81 8.39
CA ARG A 128 -1.12 20.53 9.66
C ARG A 128 -2.05 20.10 10.79
N LYS A 129 -3.25 19.61 10.47
CA LYS A 129 -4.25 19.19 11.45
C LYS A 129 -4.13 17.71 11.84
N ILE A 130 -3.39 16.90 11.08
CA ILE A 130 -3.12 15.50 11.45
C ILE A 130 -2.09 15.48 12.60
N PRO A 131 -2.33 14.78 13.72
CA PRO A 131 -1.34 14.63 14.79
C PRO A 131 -0.04 14.00 14.29
N SER A 132 1.11 14.44 14.81
CA SER A 132 2.44 14.01 14.34
C SER A 132 2.65 12.49 14.35
N ARG A 133 2.19 11.80 15.39
CA ARG A 133 2.23 10.32 15.46
C ARG A 133 1.48 9.67 14.30
N VAL A 134 0.30 10.19 13.98
CA VAL A 134 -0.54 9.71 12.86
C VAL A 134 0.08 10.07 11.52
N GLN A 135 0.74 11.23 11.39
CA GLN A 135 1.48 11.58 10.18
C GLN A 135 2.60 10.57 9.88
N ILE A 136 3.34 10.15 10.92
CA ILE A 136 4.43 9.16 10.77
C ILE A 136 3.86 7.81 10.35
N GLU A 137 2.76 7.37 10.96
CA GLU A 137 2.12 6.09 10.61
C GLU A 137 1.55 6.10 9.19
N LEU A 138 0.95 7.22 8.78
CA LEU A 138 0.33 7.37 7.47
C LEU A 138 1.32 7.63 6.35
N ALA A 139 2.42 8.34 6.57
CA ALA A 139 3.31 8.80 5.50
C ALA A 139 4.78 8.46 5.70
N GLY A 140 5.13 7.81 6.81
CA GLY A 140 6.49 7.63 7.28
C GLY A 140 7.09 8.90 7.87
N ALA A 141 8.29 8.77 8.47
CA ALA A 141 9.01 9.87 9.12
C ALA A 141 9.35 11.06 8.18
N ARG A 142 9.37 10.82 6.86
CA ARG A 142 9.63 11.85 5.82
C ARG A 142 8.35 12.35 5.15
N GLY A 143 7.19 12.03 5.71
CA GLY A 143 5.90 12.51 5.21
C GLY A 143 5.83 14.04 5.18
N THR A 144 5.20 14.58 4.15
CA THR A 144 4.91 16.03 4.06
C THR A 144 3.49 16.24 3.57
N TRP A 145 3.02 17.49 3.51
CA TRP A 145 1.72 17.84 2.95
C TRP A 145 1.50 17.28 1.53
N ARG A 146 2.57 17.05 0.76
CA ARG A 146 2.50 16.42 -0.56
C ARG A 146 1.96 14.99 -0.51
N SER A 147 2.11 14.28 0.62
CA SER A 147 1.52 12.96 0.81
C SER A 147 -0.01 13.02 0.75
N VAL A 148 -0.64 14.02 1.38
CA VAL A 148 -2.11 14.19 1.33
C VAL A 148 -2.59 14.42 -0.10
N ALA A 149 -1.88 15.26 -0.84
CA ALA A 149 -2.18 15.53 -2.23
C ALA A 149 -2.02 14.26 -3.10
N GLY A 150 -1.00 13.46 -2.82
CA GLY A 150 -0.80 12.14 -3.43
C GLY A 150 -1.95 11.18 -3.15
N TRP A 151 -2.42 11.08 -1.91
CA TRP A 151 -3.54 10.19 -1.54
C TRP A 151 -4.85 10.54 -2.25
N ARG A 152 -5.11 11.83 -2.46
CA ARG A 152 -6.26 12.29 -3.26
C ARG A 152 -6.11 11.88 -4.72
N ASP A 153 -4.94 12.10 -5.30
CA ASP A 153 -4.71 11.87 -6.74
C ASP A 153 -4.66 10.37 -7.07
N GLU A 154 -4.08 9.55 -6.18
CA GLU A 154 -4.15 8.08 -6.23
C GLU A 154 -5.60 7.58 -6.34
N PHE A 155 -6.54 8.28 -5.69
CA PHE A 155 -7.95 7.92 -5.71
C PHE A 155 -8.70 8.42 -6.95
N ILE A 156 -8.44 9.66 -7.39
CA ILE A 156 -9.09 10.23 -8.59
C ILE A 156 -8.62 9.53 -9.87
N GLY A 157 -7.39 9.04 -9.92
CA GLY A 157 -6.82 8.33 -11.06
C GLY A 157 -7.08 6.82 -11.09
N ALA A 158 -7.68 6.24 -10.04
CA ALA A 158 -7.91 4.80 -9.97
C ALA A 158 -9.20 4.41 -10.72
N THR A 159 -9.04 3.68 -11.83
CA THR A 159 -10.19 3.16 -12.61
C THR A 159 -10.84 1.93 -11.98
N ASP A 160 -10.12 1.15 -11.16
CA ASP A 160 -10.59 -0.17 -10.66
C ASP A 160 -10.32 -0.49 -9.17
N ALA A 161 -9.84 0.43 -8.35
CA ALA A 161 -9.25 0.04 -7.05
C ALA A 161 -10.26 0.00 -5.88
N ALA A 162 -10.52 -1.23 -5.39
CA ALA A 162 -11.03 -1.62 -4.07
C ALA A 162 -12.29 -0.90 -3.54
N THR A 163 -13.40 -1.64 -3.53
CA THR A 163 -14.73 -1.21 -3.05
C THR A 163 -14.68 -0.48 -1.71
N GLU A 164 -13.83 -0.92 -0.78
CA GLU A 164 -13.73 -0.31 0.56
C GLU A 164 -13.02 1.05 0.59
N LEU A 165 -11.96 1.25 -0.20
CA LEU A 165 -11.28 2.55 -0.30
C LEU A 165 -12.24 3.59 -0.88
N LYS A 166 -12.95 3.20 -1.94
CA LYS A 166 -13.96 4.02 -2.60
C LYS A 166 -15.15 4.31 -1.70
N ALA A 167 -15.69 3.31 -1.01
CA ALA A 167 -16.74 3.50 -0.02
C ALA A 167 -16.28 4.44 1.11
N GLY A 168 -15.05 4.26 1.61
CA GLY A 168 -14.49 5.10 2.66
C GLY A 168 -14.34 6.57 2.24
N TYR A 169 -13.83 6.81 1.03
CA TYR A 169 -13.70 8.15 0.45
C TYR A 169 -15.06 8.84 0.26
N LEU A 170 -15.99 8.16 -0.42
CA LEU A 170 -17.31 8.70 -0.74
C LEU A 170 -18.14 8.94 0.53
N ALA A 171 -18.14 7.99 1.47
CA ALA A 171 -18.82 8.16 2.75
C ALA A 171 -18.25 9.36 3.55
N THR A 172 -16.95 9.64 3.42
CA THR A 172 -16.34 10.80 4.09
C THR A 172 -16.79 12.10 3.46
N LEU A 173 -16.87 12.18 2.13
CA LEU A 173 -17.44 13.34 1.42
C LEU A 173 -18.90 13.58 1.79
N ASP A 174 -19.71 12.50 1.81
CA ASP A 174 -21.11 12.53 2.22
C ASP A 174 -21.28 13.09 3.65
N ILE A 175 -20.52 12.57 4.61
CA ILE A 175 -20.57 13.04 6.00
C ILE A 175 -20.21 14.53 6.10
N LEU A 176 -19.14 14.97 5.42
CA LEU A 176 -18.69 16.37 5.45
C LEU A 176 -19.71 17.32 4.82
N SER A 177 -20.33 16.90 3.72
CA SER A 177 -21.22 17.73 2.93
C SER A 177 -22.61 17.82 3.55
N GLU A 178 -23.16 16.69 4.01
CA GLU A 178 -24.58 16.57 4.37
C GLU A 178 -24.83 16.42 5.87
N LYS A 179 -23.89 15.84 6.63
CA LYS A 179 -24.14 15.38 8.01
C LYS A 179 -23.44 16.19 9.09
N MET A 180 -22.59 17.14 8.72
CA MET A 180 -21.86 17.98 9.66
C MET A 180 -22.31 19.44 9.55
N ALA A 181 -22.59 20.06 10.69
CA ALA A 181 -22.91 21.49 10.78
C ALA A 181 -21.65 22.34 11.01
N GLY A 182 -21.72 23.63 10.70
CA GLY A 182 -20.64 24.60 10.88
C GLY A 182 -19.95 25.01 9.58
N LEU A 183 -18.88 25.79 9.70
CA LEU A 183 -18.07 26.22 8.57
C LEU A 183 -17.31 25.04 7.96
N PRO A 184 -16.99 25.06 6.66
CA PRO A 184 -16.27 23.96 6.00
C PRO A 184 -14.99 23.53 6.73
N GLU A 185 -14.23 24.50 7.24
CA GLU A 185 -13.00 24.26 7.99
C GLU A 185 -13.23 23.52 9.30
N ASP A 186 -14.29 23.86 10.04
CA ASP A 186 -14.64 23.21 11.30
C ASP A 186 -15.03 21.75 11.06
N ARG A 187 -15.81 21.50 9.99
CA ARG A 187 -16.18 20.14 9.58
C ARG A 187 -14.95 19.33 9.21
N ALA A 188 -14.06 19.90 8.41
CA ALA A 188 -12.81 19.26 8.01
C ALA A 188 -11.91 18.96 9.22
N SER A 189 -11.72 19.94 10.12
CA SER A 189 -10.93 19.77 11.35
C SER A 189 -11.52 18.67 12.26
N LYS A 190 -12.84 18.65 12.45
CA LYS A 190 -13.51 17.62 13.25
C LYS A 190 -13.38 16.24 12.62
N MET A 191 -13.55 16.12 11.30
CA MET A 191 -13.33 14.86 10.59
C MET A 191 -11.88 14.37 10.72
N ILE A 192 -10.90 15.26 10.53
CA ILE A 192 -9.47 14.92 10.70
C ILE A 192 -9.19 14.36 12.10
N GLY A 193 -9.78 14.97 13.14
CA GLY A 193 -9.68 14.50 14.52
C GLY A 193 -10.34 13.13 14.74
N MET A 194 -11.48 12.86 14.10
CA MET A 194 -12.15 11.55 14.16
C MET A 194 -11.31 10.46 13.47
N LEU A 195 -10.74 10.75 12.30
CA LEU A 195 -9.88 9.83 11.56
C LEU A 195 -8.59 9.51 12.33
N ALA A 196 -8.00 10.50 13.01
CA ALA A 196 -6.79 10.28 13.81
C ALA A 196 -6.98 9.25 14.93
N LYS A 197 -8.17 9.23 15.55
CA LYS A 197 -8.54 8.23 16.58
C LYS A 197 -8.66 6.80 16.03
N GLN A 198 -8.90 6.64 14.73
CA GLN A 198 -8.98 5.33 14.08
C GLN A 198 -7.60 4.70 13.88
N ILE A 199 -6.53 5.48 13.98
CA ILE A 199 -5.15 5.02 13.76
C ILE A 199 -4.43 4.80 15.09
N SER A 200 -4.68 5.65 16.09
CA SER A 200 -4.13 5.48 17.44
C SER A 200 -5.19 4.92 18.38
N PRO A 201 -5.32 3.59 18.54
CA PRO A 201 -6.08 3.05 19.65
C PRO A 201 -5.32 3.40 20.94
N THR A 202 -5.98 4.17 21.81
CA THR A 202 -5.61 4.27 23.23
C THR A 202 -5.63 2.90 23.88
#